data_AF-A0A7S0G371-F1
#
_entry.id   AF-A0A7S0G371-F1
#
_cell.length_a   1.000
_cell.length_b   1.000
_cell.length_c   1.000
_cell.angle_alpha   90.00
_cell.angle_beta   90.00
_cell.angle_gamma   90.00
#
_symmetry.space_group_name_H-M   'P 1'
#
loop_
_entity.id
_entity.type
_entity.pdbx_description
1 polymer ?
#
loop_
_entity_poly.entity_id
_entity_poly.type
_entity_poly.pdbx_seq_one_letter_code
_entity_poly.pdbx_strand_id
1 'polypeptide(L)'
;NERYFLKFRFPEDYPFEPPEITFRQPAPQHPHVYTNGHICLNILFDGWSPALTVTSICLSILSMLSSADRKGIPPDNDTYVAKSHGKSPKETRWMFHDDSV
;
A
#
# COMPACT_ATOMS: atom_id res chain seq x y z
N ASN A 1 14.26 12.58 12.89
CA ASN A 1 13.12 11.65 12.72
C ASN A 1 12.02 12.31 11.94
N GLU A 2 11.71 11.76 10.78
CA GLU A 2 10.52 12.11 9.99
C GLU A 2 9.28 11.47 10.63
N ARG A 3 8.10 12.08 10.44
CA ARG A 3 6.82 11.56 10.93
C ARG A 3 5.86 11.46 9.74
N TYR A 4 5.25 10.29 9.60
CA TYR A 4 4.29 10.01 8.54
C TYR A 4 2.97 9.55 9.16
N PHE A 5 1.87 9.80 8.46
CA PHE A 5 0.53 9.40 8.91
C PHE A 5 0.01 8.29 8.02
N LEU A 6 -0.41 7.18 8.64
CA LEU A 6 -1.12 6.09 7.98
C LEU A 6 -2.62 6.29 8.14
N LYS A 7 -3.37 6.07 7.06
CA LYS A 7 -4.83 6.00 7.06
C LYS A 7 -5.22 4.54 6.93
N PHE A 8 -6.01 4.05 7.87
CA PHE A 8 -6.62 2.72 7.86
C PHE A 8 -8.10 2.88 7.52
N ARG A 9 -8.59 2.10 6.56
CA ARG A 9 -10.02 1.98 6.23
C ARG A 9 -10.40 0.51 6.30
N PHE A 10 -11.25 0.17 7.26
CA PHE A 10 -11.73 -1.19 7.46
C PHE A 10 -12.97 -1.42 6.58
N PRO A 11 -13.00 -2.48 5.77
CA PRO A 11 -14.22 -2.90 5.07
C PRO A 11 -15.23 -3.49 6.06
N GLU A 12 -16.47 -3.68 5.62
CA GLU A 12 -17.53 -4.31 6.44
C GLU A 12 -17.18 -5.76 6.81
N ASP A 13 -16.50 -6.48 5.91
CA ASP A 13 -16.13 -7.89 6.09
C ASP A 13 -14.75 -8.08 6.75
N TYR A 14 -14.23 -7.07 7.44
CA TYR A 14 -13.02 -7.24 8.26
C TYR A 14 -13.32 -8.19 9.44
N PRO A 15 -12.49 -9.22 9.71
CA PRO A 15 -11.12 -9.42 9.23
C PRO A 15 -10.96 -10.40 8.05
N PHE A 16 -12.04 -10.87 7.43
CA PHE A 16 -11.96 -11.75 6.27
C PHE A 16 -11.40 -11.02 5.04
N GLU A 17 -11.76 -9.75 4.88
CA GLU A 17 -11.06 -8.83 3.97
C GLU A 17 -9.99 -7.97 4.68
N PRO A 18 -8.84 -7.68 4.02
CA PRO A 18 -7.83 -6.80 4.56
C PRO A 18 -8.34 -5.36 4.71
N PRO A 19 -7.82 -4.57 5.67
CA PRO A 19 -8.02 -3.13 5.66
C PRO A 19 -7.28 -2.48 4.48
N GLU A 20 -7.84 -1.41 3.92
CA GLU A 20 -7.10 -0.54 3.01
C GLU A 20 -6.18 0.38 3.83
N ILE A 21 -4.90 0.41 3.48
CA ILE A 21 -3.89 1.21 4.18
C ILE A 21 -3.11 2.05 3.20
N THR A 22 -3.04 3.35 3.47
CA THR A 22 -2.30 4.34 2.66
C THR A 22 -1.55 5.32 3.55
N PHE A 23 -0.44 5.86 3.05
CA PHE A 23 0.18 7.05 3.62
C PHE A 23 -0.62 8.30 3.23
N ARG A 24 -0.85 9.20 4.20
CA ARG A 24 -1.27 10.56 3.90
C ARG A 24 -0.07 11.37 3.39
N GLN A 25 -0.36 12.36 2.56
CA GLN A 25 0.67 13.26 2.05
C GLN A 25 1.26 14.16 3.16
N PRO A 26 2.58 14.44 3.11
CA PRO A 26 3.56 13.87 2.19
C PRO A 26 3.89 12.41 2.53
N ALA A 27 3.90 11.53 1.53
CA ALA A 27 4.28 10.13 1.68
C ALA A 27 5.81 9.96 1.77
N PRO A 28 6.33 8.93 2.47
CA PRO A 28 7.76 8.65 2.50
C PRO A 28 8.27 8.27 1.10
N GLN A 29 9.45 8.78 0.74
CA GLN A 29 10.17 8.30 -0.44
C GLN A 29 10.76 6.92 -0.13
N HIS A 30 10.05 5.88 -0.55
CA HIS A 30 10.47 4.50 -0.39
C HIS A 30 10.22 3.66 -1.66
N PRO A 31 11.08 2.69 -2.03
CA PRO A 31 10.87 1.81 -3.20
C PRO A 31 9.57 1.02 -3.22
N HIS A 32 8.87 0.93 -2.09
CA HIS A 32 7.56 0.26 -1.94
C HIS A 32 6.42 1.24 -1.55
N VAL A 33 6.63 2.55 -1.66
CA VAL A 33 5.61 3.57 -1.39
C VAL A 33 5.48 4.49 -2.60
N TYR A 34 4.32 4.43 -3.24
CA TYR A 34 3.99 5.28 -4.38
C TYR A 34 3.72 6.73 -3.94
N THR A 35 3.89 7.69 -4.85
CA THR A 35 3.71 9.11 -4.54
C THR A 35 2.26 9.48 -4.20
N ASN A 36 1.28 8.66 -4.57
CA ASN A 36 -0.11 8.80 -4.12
C ASN A 36 -0.37 8.23 -2.71
N GLY A 37 0.65 7.65 -2.06
CA GLY A 37 0.58 7.09 -0.71
C GLY A 37 0.26 5.59 -0.66
N HIS A 38 0.09 4.93 -1.81
CA HIS A 38 -0.17 3.49 -1.86
C HIS A 38 1.08 2.70 -1.45
N ILE A 39 0.89 1.56 -0.79
CA ILE A 39 1.96 0.75 -0.22
C ILE A 39 1.99 -0.60 -0.93
N CYS A 40 3.14 -0.96 -1.51
CA CYS A 40 3.37 -2.27 -2.10
C CYS A 40 3.92 -3.23 -1.03
N LEU A 41 3.02 -3.85 -0.28
CA LEU A 41 3.38 -4.81 0.77
C LEU A 41 2.41 -5.99 0.76
N ASN A 42 2.93 -7.22 0.57
CA ASN A 42 2.13 -8.41 0.30
C ASN A 42 1.04 -8.70 1.36
N ILE A 43 1.33 -8.45 2.64
CA ILE A 43 0.37 -8.69 3.73
C ILE A 43 -0.89 -7.79 3.67
N LEU A 44 -0.88 -6.76 2.83
CA LEU A 44 -2.02 -5.88 2.59
C LEU A 44 -2.91 -6.38 1.43
N PHE A 45 -2.51 -7.46 0.77
CA PHE A 45 -3.09 -8.00 -0.45
C PHE A 45 -3.18 -9.54 -0.39
N ASP A 46 -2.42 -10.27 -1.20
CA ASP A 46 -2.46 -11.75 -1.27
C ASP A 46 -1.99 -12.42 0.01
N GLY A 47 -1.07 -11.79 0.73
CA GLY A 47 -0.56 -12.28 2.00
C GLY A 47 -1.44 -11.96 3.20
N TRP A 48 -2.64 -11.40 3.00
CA TRP A 48 -3.56 -11.11 4.10
C TRP A 48 -4.04 -12.41 4.76
N SER A 49 -4.13 -12.38 6.08
CA SER A 49 -4.77 -13.42 6.89
C SER A 49 -5.58 -12.74 7.99
N PRO A 50 -6.78 -13.23 8.33
CA PRO A 50 -7.54 -12.75 9.49
C PRO A 50 -6.78 -12.82 10.82
N ALA A 51 -5.70 -13.61 10.90
CA ALA A 51 -4.81 -13.68 12.05
C ALA A 51 -3.89 -12.45 12.20
N LEU A 52 -3.76 -11.61 11.16
CA LEU A 52 -2.95 -10.39 11.20
C LEU A 52 -3.67 -9.29 11.98
N THR A 53 -2.91 -8.58 12.80
CA THR A 53 -3.39 -7.46 13.62
C THR A 53 -2.91 -6.13 13.08
N VAL A 54 -3.56 -5.03 13.46
CA VAL A 54 -3.09 -3.67 13.16
C VAL A 54 -1.64 -3.47 13.63
N THR A 55 -1.28 -4.01 14.80
CA THR A 55 0.08 -3.96 15.34
C THR A 55 1.08 -4.68 14.43
N SER A 56 0.80 -5.92 14.01
CA SER A 56 1.70 -6.64 13.11
C SER A 56 1.87 -5.93 11.77
N ILE A 57 0.79 -5.33 11.25
CA ILE A 57 0.86 -4.53 10.01
C ILE A 57 1.77 -3.31 10.19
N CYS A 58 1.59 -2.54 11.26
CA CYS A 58 2.43 -1.38 11.57
C CYS A 58 3.91 -1.78 11.71
N LEU A 59 4.20 -2.90 12.37
CA LEU A 59 5.56 -3.42 12.48
C LEU A 59 6.15 -3.82 11.12
N SER A 60 5.37 -4.46 10.26
CA SER A 60 5.82 -4.77 8.90
C SER A 60 6.11 -3.53 8.07
N ILE A 61 5.27 -2.49 8.16
CA ILE A 61 5.51 -1.21 7.48
C ILE A 61 6.76 -0.52 8.04
N LEU A 62 6.95 -0.49 9.35
CA LEU A 62 8.15 0.07 9.98
C LEU A 62 9.42 -0.68 9.56
N SER A 63 9.36 -2.01 9.55
CA SER A 63 10.46 -2.86 9.09
C SER A 63 10.81 -2.57 7.63
N MET A 64 9.79 -2.54 6.75
CA MET A 64 9.93 -2.20 5.34
C MET A 64 10.61 -0.83 5.17
N LEU A 65 10.14 0.21 5.86
CA LEU A 65 10.74 1.55 5.79
C LEU A 65 12.19 1.58 6.31
N SER A 66 12.52 0.73 7.29
CA SER A 66 13.85 0.68 7.92
C SER A 66 14.86 -0.12 7.10
N SER A 67 14.42 -1.00 6.20
CA SER A 67 15.31 -1.87 5.41
C SER A 67 15.86 -1.23 4.14
N ALA A 68 15.41 -0.03 3.75
CA ALA A 68 15.88 0.60 2.52
C ALA A 68 17.25 1.28 2.70
N ASP A 69 18.22 0.91 1.85
CA ASP A 69 19.56 1.50 1.82
C ASP A 69 19.56 2.98 1.38
N ARG A 70 18.58 3.38 0.55
CA ARG A 70 18.45 4.73 0.02
C ARG A 70 16.99 5.13 -0.17
N LYS A 71 16.72 6.44 -0.03
CA LYS A 71 15.44 7.02 -0.43
C LYS A 71 15.27 6.92 -1.95
N GLY A 72 14.06 6.60 -2.37
CA GLY A 72 13.69 6.44 -3.78
C GLY A 72 12.19 6.23 -3.89
N ILE A 73 11.66 6.11 -5.10
CA ILE A 73 10.26 5.76 -5.35
C ILE A 73 10.21 4.48 -6.20
N PRO A 74 9.07 3.78 -6.25
CA PRO A 74 8.92 2.62 -7.12
C PRO A 74 9.27 2.96 -8.58
N PRO A 75 9.97 2.09 -9.34
CA PRO A 75 10.35 2.36 -10.73
C PRO A 75 9.15 2.62 -11.67
N ASP A 76 8.00 2.05 -11.36
CA ASP A 76 6.73 2.16 -12.08
C ASP A 76 5.83 3.29 -11.57
N ASN A 77 6.33 4.16 -10.67
CA ASN A 77 5.52 5.12 -9.92
C ASN A 77 4.57 5.94 -10.78
N ASP A 78 5.09 6.61 -11.81
CA ASP A 78 4.30 7.54 -12.62
C ASP A 78 3.21 6.81 -13.42
N THR A 79 3.54 5.62 -13.91
CA THR A 79 2.58 4.76 -14.61
C THR A 79 1.49 4.27 -13.66
N TYR A 80 1.87 3.81 -12.47
CA TYR A 80 0.92 3.33 -11.47
C TYR A 80 -0.02 4.44 -10.99
N VAL A 81 0.53 5.60 -10.64
CA VAL A 81 -0.26 6.74 -10.15
C VAL A 81 -1.21 7.27 -11.22
N ALA A 82 -0.75 7.37 -12.47
CA ALA A 82 -1.61 7.76 -13.59
C ALA A 82 -2.79 6.79 -13.78
N LYS A 83 -2.53 5.48 -13.75
CA LYS A 83 -3.56 4.44 -13.88
C LYS A 83 -4.47 4.31 -12.68
N SER A 84 -3.99 4.67 -11.50
CA SER A 84 -4.80 4.64 -10.28
C SER A 84 -5.98 5.60 -10.37
N HIS A 85 -5.87 6.73 -11.09
CA HIS A 85 -6.91 7.75 -11.19
C HIS A 85 -7.49 8.17 -9.82
N GLY A 86 -6.69 8.11 -8.75
CA GLY A 86 -7.13 8.41 -7.38
C GLY A 86 -8.05 7.35 -6.75
N LYS A 87 -8.22 6.19 -7.38
CA LYS A 87 -8.98 5.05 -6.85
C LYS A 87 -8.27 4.38 -5.68
N SER A 88 -9.03 3.61 -4.90
CA SER A 88 -8.50 2.84 -3.77
C SER A 88 -7.37 1.89 -4.22
N PRO A 89 -6.32 1.68 -3.40
CA PRO A 89 -5.34 0.62 -3.65
C PRO A 89 -5.97 -0.75 -3.93
N LYS A 90 -7.11 -1.06 -3.29
CA LYS A 90 -7.85 -2.32 -3.53
C LYS A 90 -8.41 -2.41 -4.95
N GLU A 91 -8.84 -1.29 -5.52
CA GLU A 91 -9.37 -1.19 -6.89
C GLU A 91 -8.26 -1.10 -7.94
N THR A 92 -7.08 -0.61 -7.57
CA THR A 92 -5.92 -0.49 -8.48
C THR A 92 -5.21 -1.81 -8.76
N ARG A 93 -5.56 -2.87 -8.02
CA ARG A 93 -4.77 -4.10 -7.94
C ARG A 93 -4.66 -4.85 -9.28
N TRP A 94 -5.56 -4.61 -10.25
CA TRP A 94 -5.63 -5.43 -11.47
C TRP A 94 -6.24 -4.71 -12.70
N MET A 95 -5.82 -3.49 -13.03
CA MET A 95 -6.17 -2.91 -14.36
C MET A 95 -5.28 -3.46 -15.50
N PHE A 96 -5.00 -4.76 -15.46
CA PHE A 96 -4.57 -5.58 -16.60
C PHE A 96 -5.35 -6.89 -16.50
N HIS A 97 -5.99 -7.29 -17.60
CA HIS A 97 -6.96 -8.40 -17.77
C HIS A 97 -8.44 -8.02 -17.68
N ASP A 98 -8.84 -6.97 -18.39
CA ASP A 98 -10.05 -7.07 -19.22
C ASP A 98 -9.75 -6.32 -20.53
N ASP A 99 -9.25 -7.07 -21.51
CA ASP A 99 -9.40 -6.76 -22.93
C ASP A 99 -9.11 -8.03 -23.73
N SER A 100 -10.20 -8.58 -24.26
CA SER A 100 -10.36 -9.66 -25.27
C SER A 100 -10.65 -11.07 -24.74
N VAL A 101 -11.94 -11.45 -24.91
CA VAL A 101 -12.49 -12.73 -25.39
C VAL A 101 -11.74 -14.04 -25.10
#